data_AF-A0A6P8ZX84-F1
#
_entry.id   AF-A0A6P8ZX84-F1
#
_cell.length_a   1.000
_cell.length_b   1.000
_cell.length_c   1.000
_cell.angle_alpha   90.00
_cell.angle_beta   90.00
_cell.angle_gamma   90.00
#
_symmetry.space_group_name_H-M   'P 1'
#
loop_
_entity.id
_entity.type
_entity.pdbx_description
1 polymer ?
#
loop_
_entity_poly.entity_id
_entity_poly.type
_entity_poly.pdbx_seq_one_letter_code
_entity_poly.pdbx_strand_id
1 'polypeptide(L)'
;MTEHNVSDAFETVDPSLHPLKVAVDQLYAFRDLFFESHTIDDACKKNELVKEKLDETLQLFTELKVQADRADKAQYLFLQGKALNVLPDVNPLAEELLSKALKLNPSLIDAWNELGECFWKKGKSSDAKNCFENALRHGRNKVSLRCLSITTRDEALRAKSGKERCEMIQLGVRMAKEAVALDFEDGASWVILANAHFSEFFNIAQNPMVLKSALKAYEFAEKDPRTKSTSEFHYNKGIALKYDEDYTQALEAFTLACSLDPTWDSASQKLEDLINYLGKIHELVKKKGKVGARKLQGMLKTLTPPLLGPYASTYRNMTFNLVPLSDLTPGLNIEKVVLGRVVCHIRHDDGVPFIFCMTDAEQTTVAVTVYNLVEGKGVIIGDAVAIPEPFFSEVHVSHKETQYQFSSIRVNTPVMLVVNGKKVTRDCEAGTQLSTFNKPD
;
A
#
# COMPACT_ATOMS: atom_id res chain seq x y z
N MET A 1 -20.81 -29.07 16.40
CA MET A 1 -20.20 -29.07 17.75
C MET A 1 -18.77 -29.52 17.60
N THR A 2 -17.87 -28.56 17.41
CA THR A 2 -16.42 -28.74 17.52
C THR A 2 -15.92 -27.38 17.98
N GLU A 3 -15.69 -27.28 19.28
CA GLU A 3 -15.04 -26.16 19.94
C GLU A 3 -13.64 -26.01 19.36
N HIS A 4 -13.35 -24.85 18.77
CA HIS A 4 -11.98 -24.41 18.53
C HIS A 4 -11.62 -23.44 19.65
N ASN A 5 -11.02 -24.03 20.68
CA ASN A 5 -10.27 -23.33 21.73
C ASN A 5 -9.05 -22.68 21.09
N VAL A 6 -9.16 -21.40 20.73
CA VAL A 6 -8.01 -20.50 20.65
C VAL A 6 -7.86 -19.92 22.05
N SER A 7 -6.69 -20.10 22.65
CA SER A 7 -6.39 -19.61 23.99
C SER A 7 -6.21 -18.09 23.96
N ASP A 8 -7.32 -17.36 23.92
CA ASP A 8 -7.34 -16.06 24.57
C ASP A 8 -7.22 -16.34 26.07
N ALA A 9 -6.11 -15.93 26.67
CA ALA A 9 -6.06 -15.78 28.11
C ALA A 9 -7.11 -14.71 28.44
N PHE A 10 -8.35 -15.13 28.69
CA PHE A 10 -9.38 -14.25 29.22
C PHE A 10 -8.82 -13.70 30.54
N GLU A 11 -8.28 -12.48 30.51
CA GLU A 11 -8.22 -11.66 31.71
C GLU A 11 -9.64 -11.63 32.25
N THR A 12 -9.85 -12.33 33.36
CA THR A 12 -11.15 -12.41 34.02
C THR A 12 -11.46 -11.02 34.53
N VAL A 13 -12.16 -10.24 33.71
CA VAL A 13 -12.59 -8.89 34.08
C VAL A 13 -13.49 -9.01 35.31
N ASP A 14 -13.20 -8.21 36.32
CA ASP A 14 -14.01 -8.09 37.52
C ASP A 14 -15.50 -7.96 37.12
N PRO A 15 -16.40 -8.83 37.62
CA PRO A 15 -17.81 -8.81 37.25
C PRO A 15 -18.48 -7.43 37.43
N SER A 16 -17.99 -6.62 38.38
CA SER A 16 -18.47 -5.25 38.59
C SER A 16 -18.11 -4.28 37.46
N LEU A 17 -17.08 -4.58 36.66
CA LEU A 17 -16.65 -3.82 35.49
C LEU A 17 -17.21 -4.36 34.18
N HIS A 18 -17.91 -5.51 34.21
CA HIS A 18 -18.46 -6.13 33.00
C HIS A 18 -19.35 -5.19 32.17
N PRO A 19 -20.27 -4.39 32.76
CA PRO A 19 -21.07 -3.43 31.98
C PRO A 19 -20.22 -2.39 31.25
N LEU A 20 -19.14 -1.90 31.88
CA LEU A 20 -18.23 -0.92 31.28
C LEU A 20 -17.43 -1.55 30.14
N LYS A 21 -16.94 -2.80 30.32
CA LYS A 21 -16.26 -3.53 29.25
C LYS A 21 -17.16 -3.70 28.04
N VAL A 22 -18.40 -4.15 28.23
CA VAL A 22 -19.38 -4.32 27.15
C VAL A 22 -19.64 -3.01 26.43
N ALA A 23 -19.79 -1.90 27.16
CA ALA A 23 -19.99 -0.58 26.54
C ALA A 23 -18.79 -0.16 25.69
N VAL A 24 -17.55 -0.37 26.16
CA VAL A 24 -16.33 -0.08 25.40
C VAL A 24 -16.22 -0.99 24.16
N ASP A 25 -16.50 -2.29 24.28
CA ASP A 25 -16.49 -3.20 23.14
C ASP A 25 -17.53 -2.78 22.08
N GLN A 26 -18.73 -2.37 22.51
CA GLN A 26 -19.77 -1.87 21.62
C GLN A 26 -19.40 -0.54 20.95
N LEU A 27 -18.70 0.34 21.66
CA LEU A 27 -18.18 1.59 21.11
C LEU A 27 -17.17 1.34 19.97
N TYR A 28 -16.22 0.42 20.18
CA TYR A 28 -15.26 0.04 19.13
C TYR A 28 -15.92 -0.72 17.99
N ALA A 29 -16.86 -1.64 18.28
CA ALA A 29 -17.63 -2.33 17.25
C ALA A 29 -18.44 -1.34 16.40
N PHE A 30 -19.04 -0.32 17.00
CA PHE A 30 -19.75 0.75 16.30
C PHE A 30 -18.82 1.53 15.36
N ARG A 31 -17.60 1.85 15.80
CA ARG A 31 -16.59 2.53 14.98
C ARG A 31 -16.09 1.65 13.82
N ASP A 32 -15.73 0.41 14.13
CA ASP A 32 -15.02 -0.49 13.20
C ASP A 32 -15.98 -1.11 12.17
N LEU A 33 -17.24 -1.35 12.55
CA LEU A 33 -18.30 -1.88 11.70
C LEU A 33 -19.33 -0.81 11.32
N PHE A 34 -18.93 0.47 11.34
CA PHE A 34 -19.84 1.60 11.08
C PHE A 34 -20.66 1.42 9.80
N PHE A 35 -20.02 1.00 8.71
CA PHE A 35 -20.64 0.79 7.39
C PHE A 35 -21.43 -0.52 7.25
N GLU A 36 -21.50 -1.36 8.27
CA GLU A 36 -22.46 -2.49 8.31
C GLU A 36 -23.88 -2.02 8.72
N SER A 37 -23.98 -0.86 9.36
CA SER A 37 -25.25 -0.28 9.83
C SER A 37 -25.58 1.10 9.25
N HIS A 38 -24.60 1.77 8.64
CA HIS A 38 -24.75 3.08 8.00
C HIS A 38 -24.32 3.02 6.54
N THR A 39 -24.82 3.93 5.71
CA THR A 39 -24.43 4.00 4.30
C THR A 39 -23.18 4.86 4.12
N ILE A 40 -22.62 4.82 2.92
CA ILE A 40 -21.49 5.68 2.52
C ILE A 40 -21.85 7.18 2.65
N ASP A 41 -23.12 7.55 2.53
CA ASP A 41 -23.57 8.95 2.67
C ASP A 41 -23.34 9.50 4.10
N ASP A 42 -23.25 8.62 5.10
CA ASP A 42 -22.97 8.98 6.48
C ASP A 42 -21.46 9.02 6.80
N ALA A 43 -20.58 8.73 5.83
CA ALA A 43 -19.13 8.64 6.06
C ALA A 43 -18.55 9.93 6.66
N CYS A 44 -19.01 11.11 6.22
CA CYS A 44 -18.57 12.40 6.74
C CYS A 44 -19.00 12.67 8.19
N LYS A 45 -20.03 11.97 8.68
CA LYS A 45 -20.54 12.09 10.05
C LYS A 45 -20.01 11.00 10.98
N LYS A 46 -19.25 10.02 10.47
CA LYS A 46 -18.76 8.87 11.24
C LYS A 46 -18.10 9.29 12.55
N ASN A 47 -17.16 10.24 12.51
CA ASN A 47 -16.44 10.68 13.71
C ASN A 47 -17.34 11.42 14.71
N GLU A 48 -18.35 12.16 14.22
CA GLU A 48 -19.34 12.83 15.07
C GLU A 48 -20.23 11.80 15.80
N LEU A 49 -20.74 10.81 15.07
CA LEU A 49 -21.57 9.74 15.64
C LEU A 49 -20.80 8.83 16.59
N VAL A 50 -19.52 8.53 16.28
CA VAL A 50 -18.63 7.80 17.21
C VAL A 50 -18.38 8.62 18.48
N LYS A 51 -18.29 9.95 18.36
CA LYS A 51 -18.16 10.84 19.52
C LYS A 51 -19.43 10.85 20.38
N GLU A 52 -20.63 10.88 19.78
CA GLU A 52 -21.89 10.74 20.53
C GLU A 52 -21.93 9.42 21.30
N LYS A 53 -21.52 8.32 20.66
CA LYS A 53 -21.44 7.00 21.31
C LYS A 53 -20.39 6.96 22.43
N LEU A 54 -19.28 7.67 22.25
CA LEU A 54 -18.28 7.85 23.30
C LEU A 54 -18.87 8.60 24.50
N ASP A 55 -19.60 9.69 24.27
CA ASP A 55 -20.22 10.47 25.34
C ASP A 55 -21.23 9.64 26.16
N GLU A 56 -22.06 8.81 25.49
CA GLU A 56 -22.92 7.82 26.16
C GLU A 56 -22.11 6.82 27.01
N THR A 57 -21.00 6.33 26.46
CA THR A 57 -20.12 5.39 27.16
C THR A 57 -19.51 6.04 28.40
N LEU A 58 -19.03 7.29 28.30
CA LEU A 58 -18.45 8.04 29.42
C LEU A 58 -19.49 8.43 30.49
N GLN A 59 -20.75 8.63 30.09
CA GLN A 59 -21.85 8.79 31.04
C GLN A 59 -22.00 7.54 31.92
N LEU A 60 -21.95 6.34 31.33
CA LEU A 60 -22.02 5.08 32.08
C LEU A 60 -20.84 4.93 33.06
N PHE A 61 -19.63 5.33 32.67
CA PHE A 61 -18.48 5.39 33.59
C PHE A 61 -18.76 6.30 34.80
N THR A 62 -19.46 7.42 34.59
CA THR A 62 -19.83 8.35 35.67
C THR A 62 -20.88 7.74 36.61
N GLU A 63 -21.89 7.08 36.06
CA GLU A 63 -22.97 6.44 36.81
C GLU A 63 -22.47 5.26 37.67
N LEU A 64 -21.54 4.46 37.12
CA LEU A 64 -21.00 3.28 37.79
C LEU A 64 -19.74 3.57 38.63
N LYS A 65 -19.28 4.82 38.70
CA LYS A 65 -18.02 5.20 39.36
C LYS A 65 -17.88 4.66 40.78
N VAL A 66 -18.93 4.80 41.61
CA VAL A 66 -18.90 4.37 43.02
C VAL A 66 -18.80 2.85 43.16
N GLN A 67 -19.41 2.10 42.23
CA GLN A 67 -19.34 0.65 42.20
C GLN A 67 -17.97 0.19 41.71
N ALA A 68 -17.44 0.86 40.68
CA ALA A 68 -16.12 0.59 40.11
C ALA A 68 -14.94 1.02 41.00
N ASP A 69 -15.12 2.01 41.88
CA ASP A 69 -14.10 2.41 42.86
C ASP A 69 -13.75 1.28 43.86
N ARG A 70 -14.63 0.27 43.98
CA ARG A 70 -14.41 -0.94 44.79
C ARG A 70 -13.90 -2.13 43.99
N ALA A 71 -13.76 -1.97 42.67
CA ALA A 71 -13.35 -2.99 41.73
C ALA A 71 -11.83 -2.96 41.47
N ASP A 72 -11.38 -3.76 40.50
CA ASP A 72 -10.03 -3.62 39.93
C ASP A 72 -9.83 -2.22 39.31
N LYS A 73 -9.17 -1.35 40.07
CA LYS A 73 -8.86 0.02 39.67
C LYS A 73 -7.97 0.09 38.42
N ALA A 74 -7.06 -0.85 38.22
CA ALA A 74 -6.20 -0.86 37.03
C ALA A 74 -7.05 -1.10 35.79
N GLN A 75 -7.94 -2.10 35.85
CA GLN A 75 -8.85 -2.43 34.76
C GLN A 75 -9.84 -1.31 34.47
N TYR A 76 -10.41 -0.66 35.49
CA TYR A 76 -11.29 0.48 35.31
C TYR A 76 -10.60 1.64 34.56
N LEU A 77 -9.40 2.02 34.99
CA LEU A 77 -8.62 3.09 34.35
C LEU A 77 -8.24 2.74 32.91
N PHE A 78 -7.89 1.47 32.66
CA PHE A 78 -7.63 0.96 31.32
C PHE A 78 -8.86 1.10 30.42
N LEU A 79 -10.02 0.60 30.83
CA LEU A 79 -11.25 0.66 30.02
C LEU A 79 -11.66 2.11 29.74
N GLN A 80 -11.54 3.00 30.71
CA GLN A 80 -11.83 4.42 30.52
C GLN A 80 -10.84 5.08 29.55
N GLY A 81 -9.54 4.79 29.71
CA GLY A 81 -8.49 5.28 28.81
C GLY A 81 -8.68 4.80 27.37
N LYS A 82 -9.01 3.51 27.20
CA LYS A 82 -9.35 2.90 25.91
C LYS A 82 -10.57 3.56 25.26
N ALA A 83 -11.63 3.82 26.02
CA ALA A 83 -12.80 4.55 25.50
C ALA A 83 -12.40 5.92 24.95
N LEU A 84 -11.61 6.68 25.72
CA LEU A 84 -11.14 8.02 25.35
C LEU A 84 -10.18 8.03 24.15
N ASN A 85 -9.61 6.89 23.78
CA ASN A 85 -8.70 6.72 22.65
C ASN A 85 -9.41 6.36 21.32
N VAL A 86 -10.75 6.19 21.32
CA VAL A 86 -11.51 5.68 20.16
C VAL A 86 -11.46 6.59 18.91
N LEU A 87 -11.33 7.90 19.09
CA LEU A 87 -11.29 8.88 18.01
C LEU A 87 -9.86 9.05 17.47
N PRO A 88 -9.69 9.49 16.20
CA PRO A 88 -8.37 9.75 15.64
C PRO A 88 -7.59 10.86 16.36
N ASP A 89 -8.30 11.84 16.93
CA ASP A 89 -7.70 12.97 17.62
C ASP A 89 -7.09 12.56 18.96
N VAL A 90 -5.93 13.14 19.26
CA VAL A 90 -5.20 12.88 20.50
C VAL A 90 -6.02 13.34 21.72
N ASN A 91 -6.29 12.41 22.64
CA ASN A 91 -6.88 12.71 23.94
C ASN A 91 -5.81 12.62 25.05
N PRO A 92 -5.37 13.74 25.66
CA PRO A 92 -4.37 13.72 26.74
C PRO A 92 -4.80 12.91 27.97
N LEU A 93 -6.11 12.85 28.25
CA LEU A 93 -6.63 12.11 29.40
C LEU A 93 -6.52 10.59 29.19
N ALA A 94 -6.61 10.10 27.94
CA ALA A 94 -6.40 8.70 27.63
C ALA A 94 -4.98 8.24 28.05
N GLU A 95 -3.95 8.98 27.62
CA GLU A 95 -2.55 8.70 27.99
C GLU A 95 -2.36 8.69 29.52
N GLU A 96 -2.92 9.66 30.23
CA GLU A 96 -2.81 9.76 31.69
C GLU A 96 -3.43 8.55 32.39
N LEU A 97 -4.64 8.16 31.99
CA LEU A 97 -5.37 7.04 32.57
C LEU A 97 -4.69 5.70 32.27
N LEU A 98 -4.26 5.48 31.03
CA LEU A 98 -3.54 4.26 30.63
C LEU A 98 -2.20 4.13 31.35
N SER A 99 -1.44 5.24 31.49
CA SER A 99 -0.21 5.27 32.26
C SER A 99 -0.45 4.94 33.74
N LYS A 100 -1.55 5.40 34.33
CA LYS A 100 -1.94 5.05 35.72
C LYS A 100 -2.36 3.58 35.83
N ALA A 101 -3.11 3.05 34.86
CA ALA A 101 -3.49 1.65 34.83
C ALA A 101 -2.25 0.74 34.86
N LEU A 102 -1.26 1.03 34.01
CA LEU A 102 0.00 0.26 33.93
C LEU A 102 0.89 0.40 35.18
N LYS A 103 0.80 1.51 35.92
CA LYS A 103 1.47 1.64 37.22
C LYS A 103 0.86 0.72 38.28
N LEU A 104 -0.45 0.47 38.21
CA LEU A 104 -1.15 -0.41 39.14
C LEU A 104 -1.02 -1.87 38.73
N ASN A 105 -1.13 -2.16 37.44
CA ASN A 105 -0.95 -3.49 36.88
C ASN A 105 -0.12 -3.42 35.57
N PRO A 106 1.21 -3.64 35.65
CA PRO A 106 2.08 -3.64 34.47
C PRO A 106 1.81 -4.79 33.50
N SER A 107 1.08 -5.83 33.91
CA SER A 107 0.82 -7.01 33.08
C SER A 107 -0.34 -6.86 32.11
N LEU A 108 -1.10 -5.75 32.18
CA LEU A 108 -2.19 -5.45 31.25
C LEU A 108 -1.65 -5.19 29.84
N ILE A 109 -1.65 -6.22 29.00
CA ILE A 109 -1.14 -6.18 27.62
C ILE A 109 -1.89 -5.15 26.79
N ASP A 110 -3.23 -5.14 26.90
CA ASP A 110 -4.06 -4.21 26.14
C ASP A 110 -3.83 -2.76 26.57
N ALA A 111 -3.57 -2.49 27.84
CA ALA A 111 -3.24 -1.12 28.29
C ALA A 111 -1.92 -0.62 27.71
N TRP A 112 -0.92 -1.50 27.54
CA TRP A 112 0.31 -1.15 26.82
C TRP A 112 0.05 -0.86 25.34
N ASN A 113 -0.79 -1.65 24.69
CA ASN A 113 -1.15 -1.44 23.28
C ASN A 113 -1.87 -0.10 23.08
N GLU A 114 -2.89 0.20 23.87
CA GLU A 114 -3.63 1.47 23.82
C GLU A 114 -2.74 2.67 24.14
N LEU A 115 -1.82 2.54 25.10
CA LEU A 115 -0.85 3.60 25.40
C LEU A 115 0.13 3.81 24.23
N GLY A 116 0.55 2.72 23.59
CA GLY A 116 1.37 2.77 22.39
C GLY A 116 0.68 3.50 21.24
N GLU A 117 -0.62 3.25 21.04
CA GLU A 117 -1.44 3.94 20.06
C GLU A 117 -1.59 5.43 20.38
N CYS A 118 -1.80 5.80 21.65
CA CYS A 118 -1.80 7.21 22.08
C CYS A 118 -0.49 7.93 21.70
N PHE A 119 0.67 7.29 21.93
CA PHE A 119 1.96 7.86 21.53
C PHE A 119 2.14 7.90 20.02
N TRP A 120 1.61 6.92 19.29
CA TRP A 120 1.60 6.91 17.84
C TRP A 120 0.78 8.07 17.26
N LYS A 121 -0.43 8.32 17.79
CA LYS A 121 -1.27 9.50 17.47
C LYS A 121 -0.55 10.82 17.73
N LYS A 122 0.31 10.88 18.76
CA LYS A 122 1.15 12.04 19.08
C LYS A 122 2.41 12.18 18.20
N GLY A 123 2.67 11.26 17.29
CA GLY A 123 3.89 11.22 16.48
C GLY A 123 5.15 10.81 17.28
N LYS A 124 4.99 10.27 18.49
CA LYS A 124 6.09 9.81 19.35
C LYS A 124 6.38 8.33 19.08
N SER A 125 6.89 8.03 17.88
CA SER A 125 7.10 6.65 17.43
C SER A 125 8.00 5.80 18.34
N SER A 126 9.03 6.40 18.95
CA SER A 126 9.92 5.69 19.89
C SER A 126 9.20 5.26 21.17
N ASP A 127 8.36 6.13 21.72
CA ASP A 127 7.58 5.83 22.93
C ASP A 127 6.50 4.78 22.64
N ALA A 128 5.86 4.87 21.47
CA ALA A 128 4.92 3.86 20.99
C ALA A 128 5.59 2.48 20.90
N LYS A 129 6.75 2.40 20.24
CA LYS A 129 7.55 1.17 20.13
C LYS A 129 7.88 0.58 21.50
N ASN A 130 8.34 1.40 22.45
CA ASN A 130 8.63 0.97 23.81
C ASN A 130 7.40 0.34 24.48
N CYS A 131 6.20 0.89 24.26
CA CYS A 131 4.96 0.32 24.81
C CYS A 131 4.68 -1.06 24.23
N PHE A 132 4.75 -1.21 22.90
CA PHE A 132 4.52 -2.50 22.24
C PHE A 132 5.56 -3.56 22.60
N GLU A 133 6.84 -3.17 22.78
CA GLU A 133 7.87 -4.09 23.27
C GLU A 133 7.60 -4.55 24.71
N ASN A 134 7.13 -3.65 25.58
CA ASN A 134 6.75 -4.01 26.95
C ASN A 134 5.52 -4.92 26.98
N ALA A 135 4.51 -4.68 26.14
CA ALA A 135 3.37 -5.57 25.97
C ALA A 135 3.82 -7.01 25.65
N LEU A 136 4.75 -7.17 24.70
CA LEU A 136 5.30 -8.49 24.32
C LEU A 136 6.16 -9.16 25.40
N ARG A 137 6.65 -8.42 26.40
CA ARG A 137 7.32 -9.01 27.58
C ARG A 137 6.33 -9.68 28.52
N HIS A 138 5.09 -9.22 28.55
CA HIS A 138 4.03 -9.79 29.38
C HIS A 138 3.24 -10.88 28.67
N GLY A 139 3.07 -10.80 27.35
CA GLY A 139 2.50 -11.88 26.56
C GLY A 139 2.48 -11.60 25.07
N ARG A 140 2.58 -12.67 24.28
CA ARG A 140 2.51 -12.59 22.82
C ARG A 140 1.10 -12.26 22.39
N ASN A 141 0.94 -11.20 21.59
CA ASN A 141 -0.35 -10.75 21.08
C ASN A 141 -0.20 -10.11 19.69
N LYS A 142 -1.28 -10.18 18.89
CA LYS A 142 -1.28 -9.71 17.49
C LYS A 142 -1.11 -8.20 17.36
N VAL A 143 -1.69 -7.41 18.26
CA VAL A 143 -1.69 -5.94 18.17
C VAL A 143 -0.27 -5.40 18.29
N SER A 144 0.49 -5.79 19.33
CA SER A 144 1.87 -5.35 19.50
C SER A 144 2.76 -5.80 18.33
N LEU A 145 2.58 -7.02 17.81
CA LEU A 145 3.34 -7.53 16.67
C LEU A 145 3.06 -6.73 15.39
N ARG A 146 1.79 -6.38 15.12
CA ARG A 146 1.42 -5.49 14.01
C ARG A 146 2.11 -4.14 14.14
N CYS A 147 1.97 -3.49 15.29
CA CYS A 147 2.52 -2.17 15.52
C CYS A 147 4.06 -2.16 15.44
N LEU A 148 4.74 -3.18 15.97
CA LEU A 148 6.19 -3.33 15.85
C LEU A 148 6.65 -3.62 14.42
N SER A 149 5.85 -4.34 13.64
CA SER A 149 6.12 -4.51 12.20
C SER A 149 6.11 -3.17 11.47
N ILE A 150 5.16 -2.29 11.78
CA ILE A 150 5.07 -0.95 11.20
C ILE A 150 6.28 -0.10 11.63
N THR A 151 6.54 0.02 12.93
CA THR A 151 7.60 0.90 13.46
C THR A 151 8.99 0.45 13.01
N THR A 152 9.25 -0.87 13.00
CA THR A 152 10.53 -1.42 12.56
C THR A 152 10.79 -1.14 11.09
N ARG A 153 9.76 -1.24 10.23
CA ARG A 153 9.90 -0.93 8.79
C ARG A 153 10.10 0.56 8.53
N ASP A 154 9.42 1.41 9.29
CA ASP A 154 9.60 2.86 9.21
C ASP A 154 11.03 3.28 9.63
N GLU A 155 11.54 2.73 10.74
CA GLU A 155 12.92 2.97 11.18
C GLU A 155 13.97 2.46 10.17
N ALA A 156 13.67 1.37 9.44
CA ALA A 156 14.58 0.82 8.43
C ALA A 156 14.90 1.82 7.31
N LEU A 157 13.98 2.75 7.01
CA LEU A 157 14.22 3.81 6.02
C LEU A 157 15.33 4.76 6.46
N ARG A 158 15.56 4.89 7.77
CA ARG A 158 16.60 5.71 8.39
C ARG A 158 17.86 4.91 8.76
N ALA A 159 17.93 3.63 8.39
CA ALA A 159 19.10 2.76 8.66
C ALA A 159 20.37 3.29 8.00
N LYS A 160 21.51 3.11 8.68
CA LYS A 160 22.83 3.63 8.26
C LYS A 160 23.47 2.79 7.16
N SER A 161 23.04 1.53 7.02
CA SER A 161 23.55 0.62 6.00
C SER A 161 22.43 -0.17 5.32
N GLY A 162 22.68 -0.61 4.07
CA GLY A 162 21.73 -1.47 3.36
C GLY A 162 21.51 -2.82 4.05
N LYS A 163 22.52 -3.36 4.72
CA LYS A 163 22.41 -4.61 5.49
C LYS A 163 21.46 -4.45 6.68
N GLU A 164 21.66 -3.41 7.49
CA GLU A 164 20.79 -3.07 8.62
C GLU A 164 19.34 -2.86 8.15
N ARG A 165 19.15 -2.11 7.05
CA ARG A 165 17.83 -1.94 6.43
C ARG A 165 17.18 -3.27 6.08
N CYS A 166 17.89 -4.17 5.40
CA CYS A 166 17.36 -5.48 5.03
C CYS A 166 16.96 -6.30 6.26
N GLU A 167 17.79 -6.34 7.30
CA GLU A 167 17.51 -7.08 8.52
C GLU A 167 16.27 -6.56 9.25
N MET A 168 16.09 -5.24 9.31
CA MET A 168 14.93 -4.59 9.91
C MET A 168 13.64 -4.83 9.11
N ILE A 169 13.70 -4.71 7.78
CA ILE A 169 12.55 -5.02 6.92
C ILE A 169 12.12 -6.48 7.07
N GLN A 170 13.08 -7.43 7.07
CA GLN A 170 12.80 -8.84 7.30
C GLN A 170 12.25 -9.11 8.70
N LEU A 171 12.71 -8.39 9.72
CA LEU A 171 12.15 -8.46 11.07
C LEU A 171 10.69 -8.03 11.09
N GLY A 172 10.36 -6.92 10.42
CA GLY A 172 8.98 -6.45 10.26
C GLY A 172 8.08 -7.47 9.57
N VAL A 173 8.56 -8.12 8.50
CA VAL A 173 7.82 -9.22 7.83
C VAL A 173 7.60 -10.40 8.76
N ARG A 174 8.59 -10.80 9.57
CA ARG A 174 8.43 -11.89 10.55
C ARG A 174 7.36 -11.57 11.59
N MET A 175 7.38 -10.36 12.15
CA MET A 175 6.38 -9.91 13.13
C MET A 175 4.97 -9.89 12.54
N ALA A 176 4.81 -9.43 11.29
CA ALA A 176 3.51 -9.43 10.62
C ALA A 176 2.99 -10.85 10.36
N LYS A 177 3.86 -11.78 9.96
CA LYS A 177 3.50 -13.21 9.80
C LYS A 177 3.10 -13.84 11.14
N GLU A 178 3.80 -13.51 12.21
CA GLU A 178 3.47 -13.99 13.56
C GLU A 178 2.10 -13.44 14.01
N ALA A 179 1.78 -12.18 13.73
CA ALA A 179 0.46 -11.61 14.03
C ALA A 179 -0.68 -12.35 13.30
N VAL A 180 -0.51 -12.64 12.01
CA VAL A 180 -1.47 -13.47 11.23
C VAL A 180 -1.56 -14.89 11.77
N ALA A 181 -0.46 -15.47 12.26
CA ALA A 181 -0.47 -16.82 12.82
C ALA A 181 -1.22 -16.90 14.16
N LEU A 182 -1.29 -15.81 14.93
CA LEU A 182 -2.07 -15.74 16.17
C LEU A 182 -3.57 -15.64 15.89
N ASP A 183 -3.97 -14.96 14.81
CA ASP A 183 -5.36 -14.87 14.37
C ASP A 183 -5.43 -14.73 12.84
N PHE A 184 -5.82 -15.81 12.18
CA PHE A 184 -5.89 -15.88 10.72
C PHE A 184 -7.10 -15.12 10.16
N GLU A 185 -8.12 -14.82 10.98
CA GLU A 185 -9.33 -14.08 10.58
C GLU A 185 -9.18 -12.56 10.79
N ASP A 186 -8.11 -12.11 11.44
CA ASP A 186 -7.81 -10.70 11.67
C ASP A 186 -7.34 -10.01 10.37
N GLY A 187 -8.24 -9.28 9.72
CA GLY A 187 -7.93 -8.61 8.46
C GLY A 187 -6.83 -7.56 8.61
N ALA A 188 -6.77 -6.85 9.74
CA ALA A 188 -5.72 -5.89 10.03
C ALA A 188 -4.32 -6.54 10.08
N SER A 189 -4.16 -7.74 10.63
CA SER A 189 -2.89 -8.49 10.56
C SER A 189 -2.49 -8.80 9.12
N TRP A 190 -3.46 -9.16 8.26
CA TRP A 190 -3.22 -9.36 6.84
C TRP A 190 -2.84 -8.07 6.10
N VAL A 191 -3.44 -6.92 6.43
CA VAL A 191 -3.02 -5.61 5.90
C VAL A 191 -1.57 -5.32 6.25
N ILE A 192 -1.19 -5.53 7.52
CA ILE A 192 0.19 -5.29 7.94
C ILE A 192 1.17 -6.24 7.26
N LEU A 193 0.79 -7.50 7.02
CA LEU A 193 1.59 -8.44 6.24
C LEU A 193 1.72 -8.02 4.77
N ALA A 194 0.64 -7.52 4.15
CA ALA A 194 0.67 -6.98 2.81
C ALA A 194 1.64 -5.79 2.70
N ASN A 195 1.51 -4.82 3.62
CA ASN A 195 2.40 -3.66 3.71
C ASN A 195 3.85 -4.08 3.97
N ALA A 196 4.09 -5.11 4.78
CA ALA A 196 5.42 -5.61 5.06
C ALA A 196 6.07 -6.26 3.84
N HIS A 197 5.33 -7.08 3.09
CA HIS A 197 5.82 -7.64 1.82
C HIS A 197 6.03 -6.57 0.75
N PHE A 198 5.15 -5.57 0.68
CA PHE A 198 5.34 -4.44 -0.24
C PHE A 198 6.62 -3.66 0.10
N SER A 199 6.87 -3.42 1.39
CA SER A 199 8.11 -2.80 1.86
C SER A 199 9.36 -3.66 1.57
N GLU A 200 9.27 -4.98 1.75
CA GLU A 200 10.31 -5.94 1.37
C GLU A 200 10.64 -5.87 -0.13
N PHE A 201 9.60 -5.82 -0.97
CA PHE A 201 9.73 -5.72 -2.42
C PHE A 201 10.52 -4.47 -2.83
N PHE A 202 10.24 -3.29 -2.25
CA PHE A 202 10.94 -2.06 -2.62
C PHE A 202 12.31 -1.88 -1.95
N ASN A 203 12.52 -2.43 -0.75
CA ASN A 203 13.73 -2.12 0.04
C ASN A 203 14.79 -3.22 0.03
N ILE A 204 14.45 -4.45 -0.37
CA ILE A 204 15.41 -5.57 -0.42
C ILE A 204 15.66 -5.98 -1.86
N ALA A 205 14.62 -6.50 -2.51
CA ALA A 205 14.68 -6.97 -3.89
C ALA A 205 13.27 -7.03 -4.46
N GLN A 206 13.09 -6.50 -5.67
CA GLN A 206 11.81 -6.49 -6.37
C GLN A 206 11.52 -7.83 -7.02
N ASN A 207 11.51 -8.88 -6.20
CA ASN A 207 11.14 -10.21 -6.61
C ASN A 207 9.63 -10.24 -6.89
N PRO A 208 9.18 -10.59 -8.11
CA PRO A 208 7.74 -10.65 -8.44
C PRO A 208 6.94 -11.55 -7.50
N MET A 209 7.56 -12.58 -6.92
CA MET A 209 6.91 -13.45 -5.95
C MET A 209 6.53 -12.72 -4.65
N VAL A 210 7.33 -11.75 -4.22
CA VAL A 210 7.05 -10.95 -3.01
C VAL A 210 5.91 -9.98 -3.27
N LEU A 211 5.86 -9.33 -4.44
CA LEU A 211 4.72 -8.50 -4.84
C LEU A 211 3.42 -9.32 -4.89
N LYS A 212 3.48 -10.52 -5.47
CA LYS A 212 2.34 -11.46 -5.47
C LYS A 212 1.90 -11.84 -4.05
N SER A 213 2.85 -12.05 -3.13
CA SER A 213 2.53 -12.29 -1.71
C SER A 213 1.85 -11.08 -1.06
N ALA A 214 2.27 -9.86 -1.37
CA ALA A 214 1.64 -8.64 -0.87
C ALA A 214 0.18 -8.51 -1.36
N LEU A 215 -0.05 -8.65 -2.67
CA LEU A 215 -1.39 -8.61 -3.26
C LEU A 215 -2.30 -9.70 -2.69
N LYS A 216 -1.77 -10.92 -2.51
CA LYS A 216 -2.53 -12.02 -1.90
C LYS A 216 -2.92 -11.73 -0.45
N ALA A 217 -2.03 -11.09 0.33
CA ALA A 217 -2.34 -10.70 1.70
C ALA A 217 -3.47 -9.66 1.75
N TYR A 218 -3.51 -8.69 0.83
CA TYR A 218 -4.67 -7.78 0.73
C TYR A 218 -5.98 -8.51 0.39
N GLU A 219 -5.95 -9.52 -0.49
CA GLU A 219 -7.14 -10.34 -0.78
C GLU A 219 -7.65 -11.11 0.46
N PHE A 220 -6.75 -11.55 1.33
CA PHE A 220 -7.14 -12.18 2.61
C PHE A 220 -7.70 -11.15 3.59
N ALA A 221 -7.08 -9.96 3.67
CA ALA A 221 -7.52 -8.87 4.53
C ALA A 221 -8.95 -8.41 4.23
N GLU A 222 -9.33 -8.39 2.95
CA GLU A 222 -10.66 -7.95 2.47
C GLU A 222 -11.82 -8.85 2.93
N LYS A 223 -11.52 -10.05 3.46
CA LYS A 223 -12.53 -10.97 3.99
C LYS A 223 -13.06 -10.55 5.37
N ASP A 224 -12.32 -9.73 6.10
CA ASP A 224 -12.76 -9.16 7.38
C ASP A 224 -13.59 -7.89 7.12
N PRO A 225 -14.88 -7.85 7.50
CA PRO A 225 -15.75 -6.69 7.30
C PRO A 225 -15.20 -5.40 7.91
N ARG A 226 -14.52 -5.49 9.07
CA ARG A 226 -13.90 -4.34 9.73
C ARG A 226 -12.85 -3.70 8.83
N THR A 227 -11.99 -4.53 8.27
CA THR A 227 -10.87 -4.10 7.42
C THR A 227 -11.38 -3.55 6.09
N LYS A 228 -12.34 -4.24 5.46
CA LYS A 228 -12.96 -3.81 4.21
C LYS A 228 -13.65 -2.45 4.32
N SER A 229 -14.09 -2.07 5.52
CA SER A 229 -14.74 -0.80 5.83
C SER A 229 -13.77 0.33 6.21
N THR A 230 -12.45 0.13 6.06
CA THR A 230 -11.44 1.18 6.31
C THR A 230 -10.93 1.82 5.02
N SER A 231 -10.85 3.16 5.01
CA SER A 231 -10.35 3.92 3.86
C SER A 231 -8.86 3.60 3.56
N GLU A 232 -8.04 3.47 4.61
CA GLU A 232 -6.60 3.25 4.52
C GLU A 232 -6.23 1.92 3.86
N PHE A 233 -7.01 0.86 4.13
CA PHE A 233 -6.85 -0.43 3.48
C PHE A 233 -6.96 -0.29 1.96
N HIS A 234 -8.04 0.35 1.48
CA HIS A 234 -8.28 0.53 0.06
C HIS A 234 -7.25 1.47 -0.58
N TYR A 235 -6.82 2.51 0.12
CA TYR A 235 -5.74 3.37 -0.36
C TYR A 235 -4.45 2.57 -0.59
N ASN A 236 -4.00 1.80 0.39
CA ASN A 236 -2.78 1.01 0.31
C ASN A 236 -2.87 -0.11 -0.74
N LYS A 237 -4.05 -0.78 -0.84
CA LYS A 237 -4.35 -1.74 -1.89
C LYS A 237 -4.27 -1.09 -3.28
N GLY A 238 -4.86 0.10 -3.45
CA GLY A 238 -4.83 0.86 -4.70
C GLY A 238 -3.42 1.25 -5.14
N ILE A 239 -2.56 1.64 -4.19
CA ILE A 239 -1.13 1.92 -4.45
C ILE A 239 -0.40 0.68 -4.99
N ALA A 240 -0.64 -0.49 -4.38
CA ALA A 240 -0.04 -1.75 -4.83
C ALA A 240 -0.54 -2.18 -6.21
N LEU A 241 -1.85 -2.10 -6.46
CA LEU A 241 -2.46 -2.43 -7.75
C LEU A 241 -2.01 -1.49 -8.87
N LYS A 242 -1.88 -0.19 -8.58
CA LYS A 242 -1.32 0.78 -9.53
C LYS A 242 0.10 0.41 -9.93
N TYR A 243 0.94 -0.01 -8.97
CA TYR A 243 2.30 -0.45 -9.27
C TYR A 243 2.33 -1.72 -10.14
N ASP A 244 1.40 -2.65 -9.90
CA ASP A 244 1.19 -3.88 -10.68
C ASP A 244 0.55 -3.63 -12.05
N GLU A 245 0.14 -2.39 -12.34
CA GLU A 245 -0.58 -1.96 -13.55
C GLU A 245 -2.00 -2.55 -13.69
N ASP A 246 -2.59 -3.06 -12.60
CA ASP A 246 -4.02 -3.36 -12.52
C ASP A 246 -4.81 -2.07 -12.22
N TYR A 247 -4.92 -1.23 -13.24
CA TYR A 247 -5.53 0.09 -13.13
C TYR A 247 -7.04 0.05 -12.85
N THR A 248 -7.73 -1.02 -13.24
CA THR A 248 -9.16 -1.19 -12.97
C THR A 248 -9.39 -1.33 -11.47
N GLN A 249 -8.73 -2.32 -10.85
CA GLN A 249 -8.86 -2.51 -9.41
C GLN A 249 -8.23 -1.35 -8.62
N ALA A 250 -7.19 -0.70 -9.13
CA ALA A 250 -6.60 0.48 -8.48
C ALA A 250 -7.58 1.66 -8.41
N LEU A 251 -8.32 1.95 -9.50
CA LEU A 251 -9.34 2.99 -9.51
C LEU A 251 -10.50 2.66 -8.56
N GLU A 252 -10.95 1.40 -8.54
CA GLU A 252 -11.99 0.94 -7.61
C GLU A 252 -11.55 1.12 -6.16
N ALA A 253 -10.32 0.70 -5.82
CA ALA A 253 -9.75 0.84 -4.49
C ALA A 253 -9.64 2.32 -4.07
N PHE A 254 -9.06 3.19 -4.91
CA PHE A 254 -9.01 4.62 -4.56
C PHE A 254 -10.41 5.25 -4.45
N THR A 255 -11.37 4.84 -5.28
CA THR A 255 -12.76 5.32 -5.18
C THR A 255 -13.40 4.93 -3.85
N LEU A 256 -13.19 3.69 -3.41
CA LEU A 256 -13.68 3.22 -2.11
C LEU A 256 -12.97 3.95 -0.97
N ALA A 257 -11.67 4.18 -1.05
CA ALA A 257 -10.93 4.96 -0.07
C ALA A 257 -11.55 6.36 0.11
N CYS A 258 -11.78 7.09 -0.98
CA CYS A 258 -12.43 8.42 -0.94
C CYS A 258 -13.87 8.36 -0.39
N SER A 259 -14.60 7.28 -0.70
CA SER A 259 -15.99 7.14 -0.27
C SER A 259 -16.10 6.84 1.23
N LEU A 260 -15.15 6.07 1.77
CA LEU A 260 -15.11 5.68 3.19
C LEU A 260 -14.56 6.80 4.10
N ASP A 261 -13.72 7.70 3.57
CA ASP A 261 -13.29 8.92 4.24
C ASP A 261 -13.30 10.11 3.25
N PRO A 262 -14.46 10.75 3.06
CA PRO A 262 -14.59 11.90 2.14
C PRO A 262 -13.77 13.13 2.55
N THR A 263 -13.28 13.16 3.79
CA THR A 263 -12.47 14.27 4.32
C THR A 263 -10.98 14.08 4.08
N TRP A 264 -10.57 12.92 3.54
CA TRP A 264 -9.17 12.61 3.31
C TRP A 264 -8.67 13.06 1.93
N ASP A 265 -8.13 14.28 1.89
CA ASP A 265 -7.62 14.90 0.66
C ASP A 265 -6.59 14.04 -0.08
N SER A 266 -5.72 13.31 0.63
CA SER A 266 -4.68 12.50 -0.02
C SER A 266 -5.25 11.33 -0.81
N ALA A 267 -6.36 10.72 -0.38
CA ALA A 267 -7.04 9.69 -1.15
C ALA A 267 -7.67 10.27 -2.43
N SER A 268 -8.35 11.40 -2.29
CA SER A 268 -8.95 12.14 -3.41
C SER A 268 -7.91 12.55 -4.45
N GLN A 269 -6.76 13.07 -4.00
CA GLN A 269 -5.65 13.41 -4.88
C GLN A 269 -5.13 12.19 -5.63
N LYS A 270 -4.94 11.03 -4.96
CA LYS A 270 -4.47 9.82 -5.65
C LYS A 270 -5.44 9.28 -6.70
N LEU A 271 -6.74 9.36 -6.45
CA LEU A 271 -7.75 9.02 -7.44
C LEU A 271 -7.64 9.94 -8.66
N GLU A 272 -7.57 11.25 -8.44
CA GLU A 272 -7.44 12.24 -9.52
C GLU A 272 -6.14 12.07 -10.30
N ASP A 273 -5.01 11.83 -9.62
CA ASP A 273 -3.72 11.58 -10.23
C ASP A 273 -3.78 10.37 -11.17
N LEU A 274 -4.43 9.27 -10.75
CA LEU A 274 -4.56 8.07 -11.56
C LEU A 274 -5.48 8.29 -12.78
N ILE A 275 -6.59 9.01 -12.61
CA ILE A 275 -7.49 9.40 -13.71
C ILE A 275 -6.73 10.24 -14.75
N ASN A 276 -5.99 11.25 -14.29
CA ASN A 276 -5.18 12.12 -15.14
C ASN A 276 -4.04 11.35 -15.83
N TYR A 277 -3.40 10.44 -15.11
CA TYR A 277 -2.37 9.54 -15.61
C TYR A 277 -2.89 8.71 -16.80
N LEU A 278 -4.02 8.01 -16.63
CA LEU A 278 -4.62 7.16 -17.66
C LEU A 278 -5.12 7.98 -18.85
N GLY A 279 -5.74 9.14 -18.60
CA GLY A 279 -6.19 10.06 -19.64
C GLY A 279 -5.05 10.58 -20.51
N LYS A 280 -3.93 10.98 -19.91
CA LYS A 280 -2.72 11.44 -20.63
C LYS A 280 -2.12 10.33 -21.48
N ILE A 281 -2.00 9.10 -20.96
CA ILE A 281 -1.48 7.96 -21.72
C ILE A 281 -2.39 7.64 -22.90
N HIS A 282 -3.69 7.48 -22.64
CA HIS A 282 -4.69 7.23 -23.68
C HIS A 282 -4.61 8.26 -24.82
N GLU A 283 -4.59 9.55 -24.48
CA GLU A 283 -4.51 10.62 -25.47
C GLU A 283 -3.21 10.57 -26.29
N LEU A 284 -2.07 10.40 -25.63
CA LEU A 284 -0.76 10.47 -26.25
C LEU A 284 -0.43 9.24 -27.08
N VAL A 285 -0.88 8.05 -26.68
CA VAL A 285 -0.81 6.84 -27.53
C VAL A 285 -1.65 7.04 -28.79
N LYS A 286 -2.93 7.42 -28.63
CA LYS A 286 -3.86 7.65 -29.76
C LYS A 286 -3.36 8.71 -30.75
N LYS A 287 -2.72 9.77 -30.25
CA LYS A 287 -2.21 10.88 -31.08
C LYS A 287 -0.73 10.74 -31.45
N LYS A 288 -0.09 9.57 -31.24
CA LYS A 288 1.33 9.33 -31.56
C LYS A 288 2.26 10.41 -30.98
N GLY A 289 2.07 10.75 -29.71
CA GLY A 289 2.81 11.80 -29.01
C GLY A 289 2.58 13.21 -29.53
N LYS A 290 1.52 13.43 -30.32
CA LYS A 290 1.23 14.68 -31.05
C LYS A 290 2.34 15.07 -32.04
N VAL A 291 3.12 14.09 -32.52
CA VAL A 291 4.16 14.30 -33.53
C VAL A 291 3.53 14.38 -34.92
N GLY A 292 3.82 15.46 -35.66
CA GLY A 292 3.30 15.65 -37.02
C GLY A 292 3.73 14.53 -37.99
N ALA A 293 2.83 14.10 -38.87
CA ALA A 293 3.00 12.92 -39.72
C ALA A 293 4.31 12.90 -40.54
N ARG A 294 4.72 14.03 -41.14
CA ARG A 294 5.99 14.12 -41.90
C ARG A 294 7.21 13.91 -41.00
N LYS A 295 7.21 14.50 -39.80
CA LYS A 295 8.28 14.35 -38.81
C LYS A 295 8.35 12.91 -38.32
N LEU A 296 7.20 12.30 -38.04
CA LEU A 296 7.11 10.91 -37.65
C LEU A 296 7.67 9.98 -38.73
N GLN A 297 7.24 10.12 -40.00
CA GLN A 297 7.79 9.33 -41.11
C GLN A 297 9.31 9.50 -41.24
N GLY A 298 9.84 10.72 -41.07
CA GLY A 298 11.28 10.96 -41.06
C GLY A 298 12.01 10.20 -39.94
N MET A 299 11.45 10.19 -38.72
CA MET A 299 11.99 9.42 -37.59
C MET A 299 11.96 7.91 -37.87
N LEU A 300 10.85 7.39 -38.40
CA LEU A 300 10.65 5.95 -38.60
C LEU A 300 11.53 5.38 -39.72
N LYS A 301 11.80 6.15 -40.79
CA LYS A 301 12.70 5.74 -41.89
C LYS A 301 14.13 5.42 -41.45
N THR A 302 14.54 5.89 -40.27
CA THR A 302 15.89 5.66 -39.74
C THR A 302 15.98 4.42 -38.85
N LEU A 303 14.87 3.71 -38.62
CA LEU A 303 14.88 2.45 -37.87
C LEU A 303 15.55 1.35 -38.71
N THR A 304 16.73 0.92 -38.27
CA THR A 304 17.58 -0.05 -38.97
C THR A 304 18.14 -1.08 -37.97
N PRO A 305 18.51 -2.30 -38.42
CA PRO A 305 18.98 -3.36 -37.54
C PRO A 305 20.13 -3.00 -36.57
N PRO A 306 21.11 -2.13 -36.92
CA PRO A 306 22.15 -1.71 -35.96
C PRO A 306 21.61 -1.07 -34.68
N LEU A 307 20.41 -0.49 -34.71
CA LEU A 307 19.78 0.13 -33.53
C LEU A 307 19.28 -0.89 -32.50
N LEU A 308 19.22 -2.17 -32.85
CA LEU A 308 18.99 -3.27 -31.90
C LEU A 308 20.21 -3.49 -30.98
N GLY A 309 21.37 -2.94 -31.34
CA GLY A 309 22.61 -3.11 -30.59
C GLY A 309 22.94 -4.59 -30.40
N PRO A 310 23.16 -5.07 -29.16
CA PRO A 310 23.49 -6.48 -28.91
C PRO A 310 22.40 -7.46 -29.37
N TYR A 311 21.14 -7.03 -29.44
CA TYR A 311 20.01 -7.86 -29.86
C TYR A 311 19.93 -8.09 -31.37
N ALA A 312 20.76 -7.42 -32.17
CA ALA A 312 20.90 -7.70 -33.61
C ALA A 312 21.57 -9.07 -33.89
N SER A 313 22.16 -9.68 -32.87
CA SER A 313 22.94 -10.92 -32.96
C SER A 313 22.64 -11.82 -31.78
N THR A 314 23.30 -12.98 -31.71
CA THR A 314 23.17 -13.87 -30.55
C THR A 314 23.69 -13.18 -29.29
N TYR A 315 22.82 -13.01 -28.30
CA TYR A 315 23.13 -12.39 -27.02
C TYR A 315 22.77 -13.35 -25.90
N ARG A 316 23.76 -13.69 -25.06
CA ARG A 316 23.59 -14.66 -23.96
C ARG A 316 22.95 -15.98 -24.40
N ASN A 317 23.38 -16.52 -25.53
CA ASN A 317 22.86 -17.75 -26.15
C ASN A 317 21.40 -17.68 -26.63
N MET A 318 20.82 -16.48 -26.76
CA MET A 318 19.50 -16.27 -27.36
C MET A 318 19.61 -15.45 -28.64
N THR A 319 18.78 -15.77 -29.62
CA THR A 319 18.61 -14.99 -30.84
C THR A 319 17.24 -14.33 -30.79
N PHE A 320 17.20 -13.02 -31.02
CA PHE A 320 15.95 -12.26 -30.98
C PHE A 320 15.40 -12.02 -32.38
N ASN A 321 14.11 -12.28 -32.55
CA ASN A 321 13.39 -11.96 -33.78
C ASN A 321 12.80 -10.56 -33.67
N LEU A 322 13.21 -9.65 -34.56
CA LEU A 322 12.60 -8.33 -34.66
C LEU A 322 11.17 -8.49 -35.17
N VAL A 323 10.20 -8.07 -34.37
CA VAL A 323 8.77 -8.08 -34.70
C VAL A 323 8.19 -6.67 -34.61
N PRO A 324 7.14 -6.34 -35.39
CA PRO A 324 6.41 -5.10 -35.21
C PRO A 324 5.63 -5.13 -33.88
N LEU A 325 5.27 -3.96 -33.37
CA LEU A 325 4.51 -3.81 -32.12
C LEU A 325 3.10 -4.41 -32.23
N SER A 326 2.53 -4.43 -33.44
CA SER A 326 1.24 -5.04 -33.80
C SER A 326 1.21 -6.56 -33.63
N ASP A 327 2.37 -7.23 -33.65
CA ASP A 327 2.52 -8.69 -33.54
C ASP A 327 2.74 -9.17 -32.10
N LEU A 328 2.70 -8.26 -31.12
CA LEU A 328 2.82 -8.60 -29.71
C LEU A 328 1.53 -9.24 -29.19
N THR A 329 1.68 -10.27 -28.37
CA THR A 329 0.57 -10.91 -27.66
C THR A 329 0.63 -10.56 -26.17
N PRO A 330 -0.51 -10.46 -25.45
CA PRO A 330 -0.51 -10.18 -24.01
C PRO A 330 0.41 -11.12 -23.22
N GLY A 331 1.16 -10.57 -22.27
CA GLY A 331 2.17 -11.26 -21.48
C GLY A 331 3.59 -11.15 -22.06
N LEU A 332 4.46 -12.09 -21.66
CA LEU A 332 5.87 -12.10 -22.04
C LEU A 332 6.06 -12.63 -23.47
N ASN A 333 6.66 -11.82 -24.34
CA ASN A 333 6.95 -12.18 -25.73
C ASN A 333 8.37 -12.74 -25.87
N ILE A 334 8.57 -14.00 -25.49
CA ILE A 334 9.87 -14.70 -25.45
C ILE A 334 10.56 -14.66 -26.83
N GLU A 335 11.88 -14.47 -26.83
CA GLU A 335 12.73 -14.44 -28.06
C GLU A 335 12.33 -13.39 -29.11
N LYS A 336 11.42 -12.46 -28.80
CA LYS A 336 11.06 -11.33 -29.65
C LYS A 336 11.80 -10.08 -29.19
N VAL A 337 12.08 -9.17 -30.12
CA VAL A 337 12.55 -7.81 -29.83
C VAL A 337 11.74 -6.82 -30.64
N VAL A 338 11.40 -5.69 -30.04
CA VAL A 338 10.72 -4.59 -30.73
C VAL A 338 11.65 -3.40 -30.84
N LEU A 339 11.49 -2.60 -31.89
CA LEU A 339 12.29 -1.40 -32.15
C LEU A 339 11.38 -0.26 -32.60
N GLY A 340 11.49 0.89 -31.95
CA GLY A 340 10.68 2.06 -32.31
C GLY A 340 11.32 3.38 -31.91
N ARG A 341 10.66 4.47 -32.27
CA ARG A 341 11.06 5.85 -31.97
C ARG A 341 10.24 6.40 -30.83
N VAL A 342 10.91 7.04 -29.87
CA VAL A 342 10.24 7.78 -28.79
C VAL A 342 9.51 8.99 -29.39
N VAL A 343 8.20 9.10 -29.15
CA VAL A 343 7.36 10.19 -29.68
C VAL A 343 6.95 11.21 -28.62
N CYS A 344 6.89 10.81 -27.35
CA CYS A 344 6.68 11.71 -26.21
C CYS A 344 7.16 11.05 -24.91
N HIS A 345 7.31 11.86 -23.86
CA HIS A 345 7.42 11.39 -22.47
C HIS A 345 6.20 11.88 -21.69
N ILE A 346 5.80 11.13 -20.67
CA ILE A 346 4.62 11.42 -19.85
C ILE A 346 5.08 11.66 -18.42
N ARG A 347 4.78 12.85 -17.89
CA ARG A 347 5.09 13.23 -16.51
C ARG A 347 3.90 12.97 -15.60
N HIS A 348 4.17 12.46 -14.41
CA HIS A 348 3.22 12.24 -13.32
C HIS A 348 3.94 12.42 -11.98
N ASP A 349 3.17 12.61 -10.91
CA ASP A 349 3.69 13.12 -9.64
C ASP A 349 4.39 12.06 -8.78
N ASP A 350 4.17 10.77 -9.04
CA ASP A 350 4.79 9.69 -8.26
C ASP A 350 6.24 9.38 -8.69
N GLY A 351 6.73 9.98 -9.79
CA GLY A 351 8.08 9.81 -10.31
C GLY A 351 8.41 8.42 -10.90
N VAL A 352 7.66 7.38 -10.53
CA VAL A 352 7.81 6.00 -11.03
C VAL A 352 6.45 5.41 -11.45
N PRO A 353 6.35 4.76 -12.63
CA PRO A 353 7.43 4.52 -13.60
C PRO A 353 7.81 5.76 -14.41
N PHE A 354 8.98 5.73 -15.05
CA PHE A 354 9.27 6.64 -16.17
C PHE A 354 8.49 6.17 -17.38
N ILE A 355 7.78 7.09 -18.04
CA ILE A 355 6.82 6.73 -19.09
C ILE A 355 7.12 7.49 -20.37
N PHE A 356 7.15 6.76 -21.47
CA PHE A 356 7.23 7.33 -22.80
C PHE A 356 6.35 6.54 -23.76
N CYS A 357 5.95 7.17 -24.87
CA CYS A 357 5.33 6.43 -25.97
C CYS A 357 6.38 6.18 -27.05
N MET A 358 6.35 4.98 -27.64
CA MET A 358 7.16 4.65 -28.80
C MET A 358 6.30 4.23 -29.98
N THR A 359 6.77 4.51 -31.19
CA THR A 359 6.13 4.14 -32.44
C THR A 359 7.10 3.37 -33.32
N ASP A 360 6.67 2.23 -33.87
CA ASP A 360 7.48 1.39 -34.76
C ASP A 360 7.34 1.77 -36.24
N ALA A 361 7.96 0.99 -37.12
CA ALA A 361 7.94 1.22 -38.57
C ALA A 361 6.53 1.06 -39.19
N GLU A 362 5.67 0.23 -38.60
CA GLU A 362 4.26 0.07 -39.02
C GLU A 362 3.35 1.18 -38.47
N GLN A 363 3.93 2.11 -37.72
CA GLN A 363 3.26 3.22 -37.07
C GLN A 363 2.27 2.81 -35.97
N THR A 364 2.45 1.62 -35.41
CA THR A 364 1.80 1.20 -34.16
C THR A 364 2.46 1.94 -33.01
N THR A 365 1.66 2.49 -32.10
CA THR A 365 2.17 3.26 -30.95
C THR A 365 1.78 2.54 -29.66
N VAL A 366 2.74 2.38 -28.75
CA VAL A 366 2.52 1.81 -27.43
C VAL A 366 3.08 2.74 -26.36
N ALA A 367 2.50 2.69 -25.16
CA ALA A 367 3.12 3.25 -23.97
C ALA A 367 4.20 2.28 -23.45
N VAL A 368 5.27 2.81 -22.85
CA VAL A 368 6.31 2.01 -22.21
C VAL A 368 6.49 2.53 -20.79
N THR A 369 6.29 1.65 -19.80
CA THR A 369 6.53 1.92 -18.38
C THR A 369 7.90 1.35 -18.00
N VAL A 370 8.83 2.21 -17.59
CA VAL A 370 10.17 1.80 -17.15
C VAL A 370 10.30 2.00 -15.65
N TYR A 371 10.43 0.90 -14.93
CA TYR A 371 10.67 0.87 -13.50
C TYR A 371 12.17 0.86 -13.20
N ASN A 372 12.52 1.21 -11.97
CA ASN A 372 13.90 1.24 -11.49
C ASN A 372 14.85 2.13 -12.28
N LEU A 373 14.32 3.19 -12.88
CA LEU A 373 15.14 4.18 -13.54
C LEU A 373 15.61 5.23 -12.53
N VAL A 374 16.90 5.55 -12.55
CA VAL A 374 17.46 6.67 -11.78
C VAL A 374 16.77 7.97 -12.17
N GLU A 375 16.40 8.78 -11.17
CA GLU A 375 15.78 10.09 -11.38
C GLU A 375 16.64 10.97 -12.30
N GLY A 376 16.00 11.63 -13.27
CA GLY A 376 16.67 12.48 -14.26
C GLY A 376 17.33 11.71 -15.42
N LYS A 377 17.41 10.38 -15.38
CA LYS A 377 17.77 9.56 -16.54
C LYS A 377 16.51 9.20 -17.34
N GLY A 378 16.68 8.74 -18.57
CA GLY A 378 15.60 8.30 -19.45
C GLY A 378 15.92 8.48 -20.92
N VAL A 379 14.88 8.36 -21.74
CA VAL A 379 14.96 8.56 -23.20
C VAL A 379 14.32 9.88 -23.59
N ILE A 380 14.77 10.45 -24.70
CA ILE A 380 14.24 11.70 -25.25
C ILE A 380 13.50 11.47 -26.57
N ILE A 381 12.67 12.43 -26.97
CA ILE A 381 11.91 12.36 -28.23
C ILE A 381 12.88 12.19 -29.41
N GLY A 382 12.63 11.18 -30.23
CA GLY A 382 13.44 10.81 -31.40
C GLY A 382 14.44 9.69 -31.14
N ASP A 383 14.73 9.34 -29.89
CA ASP A 383 15.57 8.17 -29.59
C ASP A 383 14.98 6.89 -30.18
N ALA A 384 15.85 6.01 -30.69
CA ALA A 384 15.47 4.65 -31.04
C ALA A 384 15.61 3.79 -29.80
N VAL A 385 14.56 3.06 -29.45
CA VAL A 385 14.55 2.17 -28.31
C VAL A 385 14.25 0.76 -28.78
N ALA A 386 15.13 -0.18 -28.45
CA ALA A 386 14.88 -1.61 -28.59
C ALA A 386 14.58 -2.25 -27.23
N ILE A 387 13.53 -3.07 -27.18
CA ILE A 387 13.07 -3.77 -25.98
C ILE A 387 13.03 -5.27 -26.29
N PRO A 388 13.91 -6.09 -25.68
CA PRO A 388 13.87 -7.53 -25.81
C PRO A 388 12.75 -8.09 -24.91
N GLU A 389 12.21 -9.23 -25.31
CA GLU A 389 11.17 -9.98 -24.59
C GLU A 389 10.10 -9.08 -23.94
N PRO A 390 9.44 -8.21 -24.73
CA PRO A 390 8.54 -7.21 -24.16
C PRO A 390 7.38 -7.89 -23.43
N PHE A 391 7.15 -7.46 -22.19
CA PHE A 391 5.92 -7.81 -21.46
C PHE A 391 4.83 -6.85 -21.92
N PHE A 392 3.93 -7.34 -22.78
CA PHE A 392 2.91 -6.54 -23.44
C PHE A 392 1.56 -6.68 -22.75
N SER A 393 0.83 -5.58 -22.63
CA SER A 393 -0.53 -5.55 -22.08
C SER A 393 -1.44 -4.69 -22.94
N GLU A 394 -2.69 -5.14 -23.08
CA GLU A 394 -3.79 -4.33 -23.58
C GLU A 394 -4.54 -3.77 -22.37
N VAL A 395 -4.52 -2.46 -22.18
CA VAL A 395 -5.17 -1.79 -21.06
C VAL A 395 -6.54 -1.31 -21.50
N HIS A 396 -7.58 -1.84 -20.87
CA HIS A 396 -8.98 -1.46 -21.04
C HIS A 396 -9.60 -1.16 -19.69
N VAL A 397 -9.75 0.13 -19.37
CA VAL A 397 -10.20 0.58 -18.05
C VAL A 397 -11.38 1.52 -18.24
N SER A 398 -12.41 1.37 -17.41
CA SER A 398 -13.54 2.29 -17.36
C SER A 398 -13.66 2.86 -15.96
N HIS A 399 -13.84 4.18 -15.86
CA HIS A 399 -14.15 4.83 -14.60
C HIS A 399 -15.23 5.88 -14.82
N LYS A 400 -16.37 5.71 -14.12
CA LYS A 400 -17.61 6.45 -14.38
C LYS A 400 -17.96 6.33 -15.88
N GLU A 401 -18.13 7.45 -16.57
CA GLU A 401 -18.49 7.50 -17.99
C GLU A 401 -17.27 7.54 -18.93
N THR A 402 -16.04 7.53 -18.39
CA THR A 402 -14.82 7.63 -19.20
C THR A 402 -14.17 6.27 -19.41
N GLN A 403 -13.80 5.99 -20.67
CA GLN A 403 -13.07 4.78 -21.05
C GLN A 403 -11.64 5.13 -21.48
N TYR A 404 -10.67 4.37 -20.95
CA TYR A 404 -9.26 4.45 -21.29
C TYR A 404 -8.85 3.17 -21.98
N GLN A 405 -8.31 3.30 -23.19
CA GLN A 405 -7.78 2.18 -23.96
C GLN A 405 -6.41 2.50 -24.55
N PHE A 406 -5.41 1.67 -24.25
CA PHE A 406 -4.08 1.77 -24.86
C PHE A 406 -3.29 0.47 -24.68
N SER A 407 -2.36 0.20 -25.58
CA SER A 407 -1.39 -0.89 -25.42
C SER A 407 -0.15 -0.40 -24.67
N SER A 408 0.41 -1.22 -23.79
CA SER A 408 1.61 -0.92 -23.00
C SER A 408 2.66 -2.02 -23.05
N ILE A 409 3.92 -1.64 -22.84
CA ILE A 409 5.03 -2.55 -22.56
C ILE A 409 5.61 -2.20 -21.20
N ARG A 410 5.63 -3.18 -20.30
CA ARG A 410 6.27 -3.05 -18.99
C ARG A 410 7.74 -3.44 -19.05
N VAL A 411 8.60 -2.55 -18.57
CA VAL A 411 10.04 -2.74 -18.47
C VAL A 411 10.45 -2.63 -17.00
N ASN A 412 10.71 -3.77 -16.38
CA ASN A 412 11.05 -3.83 -14.95
C ASN A 412 12.42 -3.22 -14.63
N THR A 413 13.36 -3.18 -15.59
CA THR A 413 14.69 -2.60 -15.38
C THR A 413 15.18 -1.89 -16.63
N PRO A 414 15.75 -0.68 -16.51
CA PRO A 414 16.21 0.09 -17.66
C PRO A 414 17.38 -0.59 -18.36
N VAL A 415 18.13 -1.46 -17.68
CA VAL A 415 19.30 -2.15 -18.25
C VAL A 415 18.91 -3.16 -19.33
N MET A 416 17.63 -3.47 -19.52
CA MET A 416 17.13 -4.26 -20.65
C MET A 416 16.95 -3.45 -21.93
N LEU A 417 16.92 -2.11 -21.83
CA LEU A 417 16.77 -1.25 -23.00
C LEU A 417 18.07 -1.15 -23.81
N VAL A 418 17.90 -0.92 -25.11
CA VAL A 418 18.95 -0.41 -26.00
C VAL A 418 18.47 0.92 -26.54
N VAL A 419 19.26 1.98 -26.34
CA VAL A 419 18.93 3.34 -26.77
C VAL A 419 19.94 3.75 -27.83
N ASN A 420 19.47 4.07 -29.03
CA ASN A 420 20.28 4.44 -30.18
C ASN A 420 21.41 3.43 -30.48
N GLY A 421 21.09 2.14 -30.42
CA GLY A 421 22.04 1.04 -30.65
C GLY A 421 22.99 0.74 -29.48
N LYS A 422 22.93 1.51 -28.39
CA LYS A 422 23.77 1.30 -27.19
C LYS A 422 22.96 0.70 -26.05
N LYS A 423 23.48 -0.36 -25.44
CA LYS A 423 22.88 -0.96 -24.25
C LYS A 423 22.86 0.06 -23.10
N VAL A 424 21.73 0.20 -22.42
CA VAL A 424 21.66 0.98 -21.17
C VAL A 424 22.49 0.30 -20.09
N THR A 425 23.30 1.08 -19.41
CA THR A 425 24.25 0.64 -18.38
C THR A 425 23.63 0.68 -16.99
N ARG A 426 24.25 -0.03 -16.03
CA ARG A 426 23.74 -0.18 -14.66
C ARG A 426 23.69 1.13 -13.86
N ASP A 427 24.41 2.18 -14.28
CA ASP A 427 24.32 3.52 -13.65
C ASP A 427 22.96 4.21 -13.88
N CYS A 428 22.14 3.69 -14.80
CA CYS A 428 20.76 4.15 -15.00
C CYS A 428 19.75 3.41 -14.12
N GLU A 429 20.16 2.38 -13.36
CA GLU A 429 19.28 1.56 -12.53
C GLU A 429 19.35 1.98 -11.05
N ALA A 430 18.19 2.23 -10.44
CA ALA A 430 18.05 2.45 -9.00
C ALA A 430 16.76 1.80 -8.51
N GLY A 431 16.79 1.23 -7.29
CA GLY A 431 15.58 0.69 -6.67
C GLY A 431 14.52 1.77 -6.48
N THR A 432 13.31 1.54 -6.97
CA THR A 432 12.16 2.39 -6.67
C THR A 432 11.86 2.34 -5.18
N GLN A 433 11.50 3.49 -4.59
CA GLN A 433 10.89 3.55 -3.27
C GLN A 433 9.43 3.92 -3.43
N LEU A 434 8.56 3.14 -2.81
CA LEU A 434 7.14 3.45 -2.68
C LEU A 434 6.76 3.23 -1.22
N SER A 435 6.06 4.19 -0.62
CA SER A 435 5.58 4.07 0.76
C SER A 435 4.12 3.62 0.77
N THR A 436 3.79 2.77 1.72
CA THR A 436 2.40 2.57 2.15
C THR A 436 2.06 3.64 3.18
N PHE A 437 0.82 4.09 3.20
CA PHE A 437 0.33 4.97 4.24
C PHE A 437 0.02 4.16 5.50
N ASN A 438 0.40 4.66 6.67
CA ASN A 438 -0.05 4.11 7.95
C ASN A 438 -0.56 5.30 8.77
N LYS A 439 -1.88 5.39 9.00
CA LYS A 439 -2.43 6.36 9.96
C LYS A 439 -2.70 5.62 11.27
N PRO A 440 -2.66 6.31 12.42
CA PRO A 440 -3.08 5.72 13.68
C PRO A 440 -4.54 5.23 13.58
N ASP A 441 -4.81 4.01 14.03
CA ASP A 441 -6.15 3.39 14.07
C ASP A 441 -7.15 4.14 14.99
#